data_AF-A0A971CS58-F1
#
_entry.id   AF-A0A971CS58-F1
#
_cell.length_a   1.000
_cell.length_b   1.000
_cell.length_c   1.000
_cell.angle_alpha   90.00
_cell.angle_beta   90.00
_cell.angle_gamma   90.00
#
_symmetry.space_group_name_H-M   'P 1'
#
loop_
_entity.id
_entity.type
_entity.pdbx_description
1 polymer ?
#
loop_
_entity_poly.entity_id
_entity_poly.type
_entity_poly.pdbx_seq_one_letter_code
_entity_poly.pdbx_strand_id
1 'polypeptide(L)'
;MSQRGPRVTILVHSVLAGDATGKHTCDVARALQRAGHQLRVCYGTLFTRRDKGIRAISSRVRPGDPLPASDAYILEYSGWYPLAERFRHLPGKKVFWYHGVTPPETWGTRTDLDALERSVYGCELSRYADLVVADSPFGARELWSHQGGLQDRTRVIGLSVSTRSLQSPALDQEALALRGQLGLGDRRVVLYVGRLAGNKRIDLLISALHLLRERLPDTMLLVVGDDRSSPAYGEYAAQLRAQVHSLGLDDRVLMVGKVPRIEPYYRLAECLVLPSDHEGFGVPLVEAMAAGTLAIASDIAAMPYVMGAEAGEPAGLLFKAGSAESLAEQLSALYEDPERAAIFRDRGRKRAALFSPEVFAADTLDMIQSLLAGGARPDTEGEPADPWRLRADVALREYRARSRVPAIGRLIEWVRENMTTHVKEAYLDRIVERQVLYNLSTLERIERLETVAAEQAALIEALKTLLRAEVAGEDLPPGSRVPCSESAQRPSEKRTYEE
;
A
#
# COMPACT_ATOMS: atom_id res chain seq x y z
N MET A 1 -2.09 28.15 35.28
CA MET A 1 -1.30 27.83 34.07
C MET A 1 -1.91 26.57 33.47
N SER A 2 -2.58 26.66 32.33
CA SER A 2 -3.13 25.47 31.64
C SER A 2 -1.97 24.55 31.28
N GLN A 3 -1.94 23.32 31.85
CA GLN A 3 -0.95 22.31 31.48
C GLN A 3 -1.14 22.01 30.00
N ARG A 4 -0.15 22.38 29.17
CA ARG A 4 -0.18 22.09 27.74
C ARG A 4 -0.07 20.58 27.53
N GLY A 5 -0.91 20.01 26.68
CA GLY A 5 -0.88 18.57 26.37
C GLY A 5 0.41 18.11 25.68
N PRO A 6 0.63 16.78 25.57
CA PRO A 6 1.82 16.19 24.98
C PRO A 6 2.10 16.70 23.56
N ARG A 7 3.39 16.80 23.21
CA ARG A 7 3.85 17.16 21.87
C ARG A 7 3.94 15.90 21.01
N VAL A 8 3.26 15.92 19.87
CA VAL A 8 3.27 14.82 18.91
C VAL A 8 3.68 15.35 17.54
N THR A 9 4.60 14.67 16.87
CA THR A 9 5.01 15.00 15.50
C THR A 9 4.67 13.86 14.55
N ILE A 10 3.94 14.17 13.47
CA ILE A 10 3.65 13.22 12.40
C ILE A 10 4.67 13.44 11.28
N LEU A 11 5.32 12.37 10.82
CA LEU A 11 6.22 12.33 9.68
C LEU A 11 5.49 11.65 8.52
N VAL A 12 5.43 12.31 7.36
CA VAL A 12 4.73 11.81 6.18
C VAL A 12 5.49 12.19 4.90
N HIS A 13 5.37 11.39 3.83
CA HIS A 13 5.99 11.73 2.55
C HIS A 13 5.40 13.05 1.98
N SER A 14 4.08 13.07 1.84
CA SER A 14 3.30 14.15 1.23
C SER A 14 1.90 14.19 1.82
N VAL A 15 1.27 15.36 1.82
CA VAL A 15 -0.13 15.54 2.22
C VAL A 15 -0.94 15.96 1.01
N LEU A 16 -1.38 14.98 0.21
CA LEU A 16 -2.04 15.23 -1.06
C LEU A 16 -3.57 15.31 -0.93
N ALA A 17 -4.21 16.00 -1.86
CA ALA A 17 -5.65 15.98 -2.00
C ALA A 17 -6.09 14.75 -2.81
N GLY A 18 -7.01 13.97 -2.24
CA GLY A 18 -7.61 12.80 -2.89
C GLY A 18 -6.80 11.52 -2.82
N ASP A 19 -5.74 11.46 -2.01
CA ASP A 19 -5.06 10.20 -1.63
C ASP A 19 -5.51 9.73 -0.24
N ALA A 20 -5.34 8.43 0.03
CA ALA A 20 -5.74 7.81 1.29
C ALA A 20 -4.80 8.20 2.44
N THR A 21 -3.48 8.13 2.25
CA THR A 21 -2.48 8.48 3.29
C THR A 21 -2.58 9.95 3.70
N GLY A 22 -2.65 10.89 2.75
CA GLY A 22 -2.84 12.30 3.08
C GLY A 22 -4.17 12.58 3.78
N LYS A 23 -5.24 11.80 3.50
CA LYS A 23 -6.51 11.88 4.26
C LYS A 23 -6.31 11.37 5.69
N HIS A 24 -5.72 10.19 5.82
CA HIS A 24 -5.45 9.55 7.11
C HIS A 24 -4.64 10.47 8.04
N THR A 25 -3.52 11.03 7.57
CA THR A 25 -2.71 11.97 8.33
C THR A 25 -3.51 13.17 8.84
N CYS A 26 -4.44 13.69 8.04
CA CYS A 26 -5.32 14.77 8.49
C CYS A 26 -6.30 14.31 9.58
N ASP A 27 -6.81 13.08 9.48
CA ASP A 27 -7.77 12.54 10.44
C ASP A 27 -7.09 12.22 11.79
N VAL A 28 -5.88 11.65 11.78
CA VAL A 28 -5.02 11.51 12.97
C VAL A 28 -4.75 12.87 13.60
N ALA A 29 -4.30 13.84 12.79
CA ALA A 29 -4.00 15.18 13.28
C ALA A 29 -5.22 15.84 13.94
N ARG A 30 -6.41 15.72 13.36
CA ARG A 30 -7.64 16.28 13.95
C ARG A 30 -8.03 15.59 15.25
N ALA A 31 -7.93 14.26 15.32
CA ALA A 31 -8.24 13.52 16.55
C ALA A 31 -7.37 14.00 17.72
N LEU A 32 -6.06 14.11 17.48
CA LEU A 32 -5.10 14.57 18.48
C LEU A 32 -5.24 16.07 18.81
N GLN A 33 -5.54 16.93 17.83
CA GLN A 33 -5.79 18.36 18.10
C GLN A 33 -7.01 18.56 19.01
N ARG A 34 -8.10 17.82 18.76
CA ARG A 34 -9.32 17.89 19.58
C ARG A 34 -9.10 17.43 21.01
N ALA A 35 -8.19 16.47 21.22
CA ALA A 35 -7.78 16.03 22.55
C ALA A 35 -6.75 16.96 23.24
N GLY A 36 -6.38 18.09 22.61
CA GLY A 36 -5.51 19.10 23.22
C GLY A 36 -4.01 18.82 23.09
N HIS A 37 -3.60 17.87 22.24
CA HIS A 37 -2.19 17.64 21.95
C HIS A 37 -1.58 18.80 21.14
N GLN A 38 -0.29 19.06 21.38
CA GLN A 38 0.49 20.01 20.58
C GLN A 38 1.04 19.29 19.36
N LEU A 39 0.46 19.54 18.19
CA LEU A 39 0.82 18.83 16.96
C LEU A 39 1.70 19.59 16.00
N ARG A 40 2.57 18.84 15.33
CA ARG A 40 3.24 19.25 14.08
C ARG A 40 3.15 18.14 13.05
N VAL A 41 2.95 18.51 11.78
CA VAL A 41 3.02 17.59 10.64
C VAL A 41 4.23 17.96 9.80
N CYS A 42 5.21 17.06 9.71
CA CYS A 42 6.41 17.24 8.91
C CYS A 42 6.28 16.45 7.62
N TYR A 43 6.33 17.13 6.47
CA TYR A 43 6.22 16.50 5.16
C TYR A 43 7.46 16.73 4.29
N GLY A 44 7.81 15.76 3.44
CA GLY A 44 9.02 15.82 2.61
C GLY A 44 8.83 16.56 1.28
N THR A 45 7.77 16.22 0.53
CA THR A 45 7.64 16.64 -0.87
C THR A 45 6.55 17.68 -1.08
N LEU A 46 5.29 17.25 -1.11
CA LEU A 46 4.16 18.06 -1.56
C LEU A 46 3.06 18.19 -0.50
N PHE A 47 2.41 19.35 -0.51
CA PHE A 47 1.21 19.63 0.27
C PHE A 47 0.18 20.29 -0.66
N THR A 48 -0.92 19.59 -0.95
CA THR A 48 -1.95 20.09 -1.89
C THR A 48 -3.33 20.22 -1.27
N ARG A 49 -3.50 19.82 -0.01
CA ARG A 49 -4.77 19.99 0.71
C ARG A 49 -5.08 21.46 1.00
N ARG A 50 -6.37 21.79 1.03
CA ARG A 50 -6.87 23.16 1.29
C ARG A 50 -7.24 23.41 2.76
N ASP A 51 -7.05 22.42 3.63
CA ASP A 51 -7.33 22.55 5.06
C ASP A 51 -6.36 23.54 5.71
N LYS A 52 -6.88 24.71 6.11
CA LYS A 52 -6.08 25.78 6.73
C LYS A 52 -5.56 25.38 8.12
N GLY A 53 -6.33 24.61 8.88
CA GLY A 53 -5.96 24.18 10.23
C GLY A 53 -4.81 23.19 10.21
N ILE A 54 -4.88 22.19 9.31
CA ILE A 54 -3.78 21.25 9.08
C ILE A 54 -2.57 21.98 8.49
N ARG A 55 -2.77 22.88 7.53
CA ARG A 55 -1.67 23.66 6.94
C ARG A 55 -0.92 24.49 7.98
N ALA A 56 -1.62 25.07 8.96
CA ALA A 56 -1.02 25.89 10.01
C ALA A 56 -0.07 25.12 10.94
N ILE A 57 -0.29 23.81 11.10
CA ILE A 57 0.58 22.93 11.91
C ILE A 57 1.57 22.13 11.05
N SER A 58 1.56 22.33 9.74
CA SER A 58 2.38 21.56 8.80
C SER A 58 3.63 22.35 8.37
N SER A 59 4.78 21.71 8.40
CA SER A 59 6.05 22.27 7.91
C SER A 59 6.73 21.32 6.94
N ARG A 60 7.20 21.86 5.80
CA ARG A 60 8.06 21.08 4.91
C ARG A 60 9.41 20.88 5.59
N VAL A 61 9.93 19.66 5.53
CA VAL A 61 11.24 19.30 6.10
C VAL A 61 12.11 18.76 4.98
N ARG A 62 13.27 19.39 4.78
CA ARG A 62 14.29 18.96 3.83
C ARG A 62 15.34 18.08 4.52
N PRO A 63 16.11 17.28 3.77
CA PRO A 63 17.27 16.59 4.32
C PRO A 63 18.20 17.56 5.05
N GLY A 64 18.48 17.28 6.32
CA GLY A 64 19.34 18.10 7.18
C GLY A 64 18.61 19.09 8.08
N ASP A 65 17.34 19.43 7.80
CA ASP A 65 16.55 20.30 8.68
C ASP A 65 16.37 19.65 10.07
N PRO A 66 16.41 20.44 11.16
CA PRO A 66 16.15 19.92 12.49
C PRO A 66 14.68 19.53 12.64
N LEU A 67 14.43 18.38 13.27
CA LEU A 67 13.09 17.97 13.66
C LEU A 67 12.77 18.46 15.08
N PRO A 68 11.50 18.85 15.35
CA PRO A 68 11.09 19.32 16.66
C PRO A 68 11.11 18.19 17.69
N ALA A 69 11.76 18.45 18.83
CA ALA A 69 11.68 17.55 19.98
C ALA A 69 10.22 17.38 20.43
N SER A 70 9.75 16.14 20.38
CA SER A 70 8.37 15.73 20.68
C SER A 70 8.38 14.54 21.63
N ASP A 71 7.30 14.39 22.39
CA ASP A 71 7.14 13.31 23.36
C ASP A 71 6.79 12.00 22.62
N ALA A 72 6.08 12.10 21.50
CA ALA A 72 5.87 11.01 20.54
C ALA A 72 6.01 11.45 19.07
N TYR A 73 6.34 10.49 18.21
CA TYR A 73 6.46 10.62 16.76
C TYR A 73 5.66 9.52 16.07
N ILE A 74 4.91 9.88 15.04
CA ILE A 74 4.14 8.94 14.21
C ILE A 74 4.75 8.98 12.82
N LEU A 75 5.25 7.85 12.32
CA LEU A 75 5.71 7.71 10.94
C LEU A 75 4.61 7.07 10.11
N GLU A 76 4.06 7.84 9.17
CA GLU A 76 3.09 7.37 8.18
C GLU A 76 3.87 6.69 7.05
N TYR A 77 3.71 5.38 6.92
CA TYR A 77 4.54 4.56 6.03
C TYR A 77 3.69 3.81 5.00
N SER A 78 3.59 4.41 3.81
CA SER A 78 3.00 3.80 2.60
C SER A 78 4.07 3.49 1.53
N GLY A 79 5.33 3.73 1.86
CA GLY A 79 6.47 3.67 0.94
C GLY A 79 7.67 4.41 1.52
N TRP A 80 8.85 4.16 0.98
CA TRP A 80 10.08 4.79 1.44
C TRP A 80 10.15 6.26 1.01
N TYR A 81 10.65 7.12 1.90
CA TYR A 81 11.01 8.51 1.59
C TYR A 81 12.12 9.04 2.50
N PRO A 82 12.91 10.05 2.09
CA PRO A 82 14.11 10.46 2.82
C PRO A 82 13.85 10.86 4.29
N LEU A 83 12.71 11.51 4.57
CA LEU A 83 12.33 11.90 5.93
C LEU A 83 12.05 10.68 6.84
N ALA A 84 11.61 9.55 6.29
CA ALA A 84 11.33 8.34 7.07
C ALA A 84 12.58 7.82 7.79
N GLU A 85 13.76 7.97 7.18
CA GLU A 85 15.02 7.52 7.79
C GLU A 85 15.37 8.23 9.09
N ARG A 86 14.85 9.45 9.30
CA ARG A 86 15.05 10.18 10.55
C ARG A 86 14.43 9.45 11.75
N PHE A 87 13.47 8.56 11.49
CA PHE A 87 12.75 7.79 12.50
C PHE A 87 13.68 6.96 13.40
N ARG A 88 14.82 6.47 12.86
CA ARG A 88 15.82 5.68 13.61
C ARG A 88 16.32 6.41 14.85
N HIS A 89 16.50 7.73 14.76
CA HIS A 89 17.23 8.54 15.72
C HIS A 89 16.35 9.49 16.54
N LEU A 90 15.02 9.36 16.46
CA LEU A 90 14.12 10.24 17.21
C LEU A 90 14.15 9.88 18.71
N PRO A 91 14.30 10.87 19.60
CA PRO A 91 14.53 10.64 21.03
C PRO A 91 13.25 10.38 21.86
N GLY A 92 12.07 10.41 21.24
CA GLY A 92 10.78 10.22 21.90
C GLY A 92 10.13 8.90 21.52
N LYS A 93 8.90 8.68 22.01
CA LYS A 93 8.13 7.48 21.68
C LYS A 93 7.84 7.42 20.18
N LYS A 94 7.96 6.24 19.58
CA LYS A 94 7.88 6.05 18.13
C LYS A 94 6.75 5.12 17.74
N VAL A 95 5.85 5.61 16.89
CA VAL A 95 4.78 4.83 16.24
C VAL A 95 5.14 4.66 14.77
N PHE A 96 5.17 3.42 14.29
CA PHE A 96 5.27 3.12 12.87
C PHE A 96 3.88 2.72 12.36
N TRP A 97 3.25 3.60 11.59
CA TRP A 97 1.90 3.37 11.03
C TRP A 97 2.03 2.88 9.59
N TYR A 98 1.73 1.61 9.39
CA TYR A 98 1.91 0.90 8.14
C TYR A 98 0.63 0.86 7.29
N HIS A 99 0.71 1.42 6.09
CA HIS A 99 -0.41 1.50 5.14
C HIS A 99 -0.39 0.43 4.04
N GLY A 100 0.53 -0.53 4.12
CA GLY A 100 0.79 -1.50 3.05
C GLY A 100 1.70 -0.95 1.97
N VAL A 101 2.83 -1.62 1.76
CA VAL A 101 3.72 -1.39 0.60
C VAL A 101 3.33 -2.39 -0.48
N THR A 102 3.05 -1.91 -1.69
CA THR A 102 2.71 -2.79 -2.79
C THR A 102 3.91 -3.68 -3.17
N PRO A 103 3.75 -5.02 -3.17
CA PRO A 103 4.81 -5.93 -3.57
C PRO A 103 5.21 -5.69 -5.03
N PRO A 104 6.53 -5.56 -5.35
CA PRO A 104 7.00 -5.30 -6.71
C PRO A 104 6.46 -6.27 -7.77
N GLU A 105 6.23 -7.53 -7.39
CA GLU A 105 5.76 -8.60 -8.26
C GLU A 105 4.34 -8.36 -8.77
N THR A 106 3.54 -7.61 -8.00
CA THR A 106 2.14 -7.30 -8.33
C THR A 106 1.99 -5.99 -9.11
N TRP A 107 3.09 -5.23 -9.31
CA TRP A 107 3.01 -3.88 -9.87
C TRP A 107 2.63 -3.84 -11.35
N GLY A 108 2.97 -4.90 -12.10
CA GLY A 108 2.60 -5.07 -13.50
C GLY A 108 3.36 -4.18 -14.50
N THR A 109 4.27 -3.32 -14.06
CA THR A 109 5.13 -2.49 -14.92
C THR A 109 6.58 -2.50 -14.44
N ARG A 110 7.54 -2.19 -15.32
CA ARG A 110 8.94 -1.99 -14.89
C ARG A 110 9.18 -0.62 -14.26
N THR A 111 8.25 0.31 -14.46
CA THR A 111 8.34 1.69 -14.00
C THR A 111 8.13 1.75 -12.49
N ASP A 112 8.93 2.55 -11.77
CA ASP A 112 8.87 2.72 -10.31
C ASP A 112 9.19 1.46 -9.45
N LEU A 113 9.63 0.35 -10.06
CA LEU A 113 9.97 -0.88 -9.31
C LEU A 113 11.04 -0.66 -8.24
N ASP A 114 12.13 0.06 -8.55
CA ASP A 114 13.19 0.35 -7.58
C ASP A 114 12.66 1.08 -6.34
N ALA A 115 11.64 1.94 -6.51
CA ALA A 115 11.02 2.66 -5.41
C ALA A 115 10.15 1.75 -4.54
N LEU A 116 9.49 0.75 -5.15
CA LEU A 116 8.73 -0.28 -4.42
C LEU A 116 9.65 -1.22 -3.67
N GLU A 117 10.72 -1.72 -4.30
CA GLU A 117 11.74 -2.54 -3.63
C GLU A 117 12.33 -1.80 -2.43
N ARG A 118 12.70 -0.53 -2.61
CA ARG A 118 13.16 0.33 -1.52
C ARG A 118 12.12 0.46 -0.40
N SER A 119 10.85 0.58 -0.76
CA SER A 119 9.74 0.69 0.18
C SER A 119 9.59 -0.58 1.02
N VAL A 120 9.79 -1.75 0.42
CA VAL A 120 9.80 -3.03 1.12
C VAL A 120 10.98 -3.10 2.10
N TYR A 121 12.19 -2.68 1.70
CA TYR A 121 13.33 -2.65 2.63
C TYR A 121 13.09 -1.70 3.80
N GLY A 122 12.57 -0.50 3.53
CA GLY A 122 12.33 0.50 4.56
C GLY A 122 11.29 0.08 5.60
N CYS A 123 10.55 -1.02 5.40
CA CYS A 123 9.77 -1.65 6.47
C CYS A 123 10.64 -2.00 7.69
N GLU A 124 11.97 -2.16 7.55
CA GLU A 124 12.92 -2.32 8.66
C GLU A 124 12.84 -1.20 9.71
N LEU A 125 12.39 -0.01 9.31
CA LEU A 125 12.22 1.12 10.21
C LEU A 125 11.22 0.81 11.35
N SER A 126 10.29 -0.13 11.13
CA SER A 126 9.35 -0.61 12.14
C SER A 126 10.05 -1.20 13.38
N ARG A 127 11.28 -1.73 13.26
CA ARG A 127 12.04 -2.28 14.40
C ARG A 127 12.30 -1.22 15.48
N TYR A 128 12.48 0.03 15.06
CA TYR A 128 12.76 1.17 15.94
C TYR A 128 11.51 1.75 16.62
N ALA A 129 10.32 1.24 16.30
CA ALA A 129 9.06 1.71 16.87
C ALA A 129 8.80 1.11 18.25
N ASP A 130 8.32 1.92 19.19
CA ASP A 130 7.73 1.43 20.44
C ASP A 130 6.41 0.70 20.16
N LEU A 131 5.65 1.18 19.17
CA LEU A 131 4.38 0.61 18.73
C LEU A 131 4.29 0.59 17.21
N VAL A 132 3.75 -0.50 16.67
CA VAL A 132 3.40 -0.65 15.26
C VAL A 132 1.89 -0.59 15.12
N VAL A 133 1.40 0.15 14.13
CA VAL A 133 -0.02 0.17 13.77
C VAL A 133 -0.14 -0.29 12.33
N ALA A 134 -1.09 -1.20 12.06
CA ALA A 134 -1.45 -1.61 10.72
C ALA A 134 -2.94 -1.35 10.48
N ASP A 135 -3.31 -1.03 9.24
CA ASP A 135 -4.69 -0.70 8.90
C ASP A 135 -5.62 -1.92 8.88
N SER A 136 -5.06 -3.13 8.84
CA SER A 136 -5.81 -4.39 8.83
C SER A 136 -4.96 -5.55 9.40
N PRO A 137 -5.59 -6.68 9.79
CA PRO A 137 -4.87 -7.89 10.17
C PRO A 137 -3.99 -8.45 9.05
N PHE A 138 -4.39 -8.26 7.78
CA PHE A 138 -3.56 -8.59 6.63
C PHE A 138 -2.29 -7.74 6.61
N GLY A 139 -2.42 -6.41 6.72
CA GLY A 139 -1.27 -5.50 6.75
C GLY A 139 -0.33 -5.77 7.92
N ALA A 140 -0.87 -6.17 9.08
CA ALA A 140 -0.05 -6.61 10.21
C ALA A 140 0.79 -7.86 9.86
N ARG A 141 0.16 -8.91 9.32
CA ARG A 141 0.86 -10.14 8.91
C ARG A 141 1.88 -9.90 7.80
N GLU A 142 1.56 -9.04 6.85
CA GLU A 142 2.50 -8.63 5.80
C GLU A 142 3.72 -7.93 6.39
N LEU A 143 3.53 -6.96 7.28
CA LEU A 143 4.67 -6.31 7.91
C LEU A 143 5.52 -7.30 8.73
N TRP A 144 4.90 -8.29 9.36
CA TRP A 144 5.63 -9.34 10.10
C TRP A 144 6.45 -10.26 9.20
N SER A 145 6.01 -10.50 7.95
CA SER A 145 6.80 -11.29 7.00
C SER A 145 8.03 -10.53 6.51
N HIS A 146 7.94 -9.20 6.44
CA HIS A 146 9.11 -8.35 6.18
C HIS A 146 10.00 -8.20 7.42
N GLN A 147 9.42 -8.12 8.62
CA GLN A 147 10.13 -7.85 9.87
C GLN A 147 9.51 -8.64 11.04
N GLY A 148 10.21 -9.67 11.51
CA GLY A 148 9.80 -10.45 12.67
C GLY A 148 9.87 -9.69 14.01
N GLY A 149 9.21 -10.22 15.05
CA GLY A 149 9.29 -9.68 16.42
C GLY A 149 8.49 -8.40 16.63
N LEU A 150 7.38 -8.24 15.90
CA LEU A 150 6.48 -7.09 15.98
C LEU A 150 5.12 -7.43 16.59
N GLN A 151 4.77 -8.71 16.72
CA GLN A 151 3.44 -9.21 17.09
C GLN A 151 2.93 -8.57 18.39
N ASP A 152 3.75 -8.63 19.46
CA ASP A 152 3.38 -8.15 20.80
C ASP A 152 3.19 -6.62 20.89
N ARG A 153 3.61 -5.89 19.86
CA ARG A 153 3.53 -4.43 19.78
C ARG A 153 2.81 -3.96 18.52
N THR A 154 2.03 -4.82 17.88
CA THR A 154 1.22 -4.44 16.71
C THR A 154 -0.23 -4.23 17.15
N ARG A 155 -0.77 -3.06 16.83
CA ARG A 155 -2.22 -2.78 16.93
C ARG A 155 -2.81 -2.69 15.52
N VAL A 156 -4.04 -3.17 15.38
CA VAL A 156 -4.82 -2.99 14.15
C VAL A 156 -5.81 -1.86 14.36
N ILE A 157 -5.70 -0.79 13.57
CA ILE A 157 -6.61 0.36 13.60
C ILE A 157 -7.02 0.66 12.16
N GLY A 158 -8.28 0.39 11.82
CA GLY A 158 -8.80 0.63 10.48
C GLY A 158 -8.82 2.13 10.12
N LEU A 159 -8.79 2.45 8.82
CA LEU A 159 -8.77 3.85 8.38
C LEU A 159 -10.11 4.55 8.59
N SER A 160 -10.05 5.85 8.86
CA SER A 160 -11.23 6.71 8.97
C SER A 160 -11.90 6.97 7.61
N VAL A 161 -13.19 6.68 7.52
CA VAL A 161 -14.03 6.97 6.35
C VAL A 161 -15.22 7.83 6.74
N SER A 162 -15.37 8.96 6.04
CA SER A 162 -16.45 9.91 6.32
C SER A 162 -17.76 9.41 5.70
N THR A 163 -18.55 8.69 6.48
CA THR A 163 -19.81 8.07 6.01
C THR A 163 -20.94 9.07 5.79
N ARG A 164 -20.94 10.21 6.49
CA ARG A 164 -22.05 11.18 6.46
C ARG A 164 -22.32 11.77 5.08
N SER A 165 -21.28 12.15 4.32
CA SER A 165 -21.47 12.75 2.99
C SER A 165 -22.07 11.73 2.01
N LEU A 166 -21.70 10.46 2.16
CA LEU A 166 -22.16 9.34 1.32
C LEU A 166 -23.61 8.93 1.60
N GLN A 167 -24.19 9.38 2.71
CA GLN A 167 -25.58 9.09 3.12
C GLN A 167 -26.53 10.27 2.84
N SER A 168 -26.06 11.34 2.20
CA SER A 168 -26.87 12.52 1.93
C SER A 168 -27.96 12.26 0.88
N PRO A 169 -29.24 12.58 1.15
CA PRO A 169 -30.32 12.47 0.16
C PRO A 169 -30.10 13.34 -1.09
N ALA A 170 -29.31 14.42 -0.97
CA ALA A 170 -28.98 15.27 -2.12
C ALA A 170 -28.21 14.51 -3.21
N LEU A 171 -27.55 13.39 -2.87
CA LEU A 171 -26.81 12.58 -3.83
C LEU A 171 -27.73 11.93 -4.87
N ASP A 172 -29.02 11.73 -4.61
CA ASP A 172 -29.94 11.15 -5.59
C ASP A 172 -30.07 12.04 -6.83
N GLN A 173 -30.23 13.34 -6.62
CA GLN A 173 -30.32 14.31 -7.71
C GLN A 173 -28.97 14.52 -8.41
N GLU A 174 -27.87 14.51 -7.64
CA GLU A 174 -26.52 14.61 -8.22
C GLU A 174 -26.16 13.38 -9.05
N ALA A 175 -26.53 12.18 -8.59
CA ALA A 175 -26.33 10.93 -9.33
C ALA A 175 -27.17 10.89 -10.61
N LEU A 176 -28.42 11.37 -10.58
CA LEU A 176 -29.27 11.48 -11.77
C LEU A 176 -28.68 12.48 -12.78
N ALA A 177 -28.21 13.65 -12.32
CA ALA A 177 -27.54 14.62 -13.18
C ALA A 177 -26.26 14.04 -13.80
N LEU A 178 -25.45 13.34 -13.00
CA LEU A 178 -24.25 12.66 -13.48
C LEU A 178 -24.58 11.56 -14.51
N ARG A 179 -25.66 10.81 -14.30
CA ARG A 179 -26.15 9.80 -15.26
C ARG A 179 -26.42 10.41 -16.64
N GLY A 180 -27.08 11.58 -16.66
CA GLY A 180 -27.34 12.35 -17.87
C GLY A 180 -26.05 12.88 -18.51
N GLN A 181 -25.14 13.45 -17.73
CA GLN A 181 -23.85 13.97 -18.21
C GLN A 181 -22.98 12.90 -18.86
N LEU A 182 -23.02 11.68 -18.33
CA LEU A 182 -22.26 10.53 -18.85
C LEU A 182 -23.01 9.78 -19.97
N GLY A 183 -24.23 10.17 -20.33
CA GLY A 183 -25.00 9.54 -21.41
C GLY A 183 -25.37 8.08 -21.13
N LEU A 184 -25.57 7.71 -19.86
CA LEU A 184 -25.72 6.30 -19.47
C LEU A 184 -27.09 5.69 -19.77
N GLY A 185 -28.11 6.51 -20.05
CA GLY A 185 -29.49 6.02 -20.24
C GLY A 185 -29.96 5.17 -19.05
N ASP A 186 -30.52 4.00 -19.33
CA ASP A 186 -30.96 3.02 -18.32
C ASP A 186 -29.92 1.94 -18.01
N ARG A 187 -28.69 2.08 -18.53
CA ARG A 187 -27.62 1.08 -18.33
C ARG A 187 -27.27 0.92 -16.86
N ARG A 188 -26.97 -0.32 -16.47
CA ARG A 188 -26.49 -0.66 -15.12
C ARG A 188 -25.03 -0.25 -15.00
N VAL A 189 -24.64 0.24 -13.83
CA VAL A 189 -23.28 0.77 -13.62
C VAL A 189 -22.52 -0.11 -12.64
N VAL A 190 -21.41 -0.67 -13.10
CA VAL A 190 -20.35 -1.22 -12.26
C VAL A 190 -19.29 -0.14 -12.10
N LEU A 191 -18.89 0.12 -10.85
CA LEU A 191 -17.91 1.15 -10.53
C LEU A 191 -16.60 0.50 -10.09
N TYR A 192 -15.50 1.05 -10.55
CA TYR A 192 -14.19 0.88 -9.95
C TYR A 192 -13.70 2.25 -9.45
N VAL A 193 -13.12 2.28 -8.25
CA VAL A 193 -12.50 3.48 -7.69
C VAL A 193 -11.10 3.14 -7.17
N GLY A 194 -10.07 3.78 -7.71
CA GLY A 194 -8.70 3.54 -7.27
C GLY A 194 -7.65 4.06 -8.24
N ARG A 195 -6.37 4.00 -7.85
CA ARG A 195 -5.26 4.31 -8.77
C ARG A 195 -5.18 3.22 -9.85
N LEU A 196 -4.89 3.60 -11.08
CA LEU A 196 -4.67 2.63 -12.16
C LEU A 196 -3.27 2.02 -12.01
N ALA A 197 -3.10 1.12 -11.04
CA ALA A 197 -1.88 0.37 -10.80
C ALA A 197 -2.12 -1.13 -11.04
N GLY A 198 -1.10 -1.86 -11.50
CA GLY A 198 -1.24 -3.28 -11.88
C GLY A 198 -1.80 -4.15 -10.76
N ASN A 199 -1.41 -3.90 -9.51
CA ASN A 199 -1.89 -4.65 -8.34
C ASN A 199 -3.39 -4.47 -8.07
N LYS A 200 -4.04 -3.50 -8.71
CA LYS A 200 -5.49 -3.27 -8.62
C LYS A 200 -6.29 -4.08 -9.62
N ARG A 201 -5.64 -4.77 -10.55
CA ARG A 201 -6.22 -5.79 -11.43
C ARG A 201 -7.50 -5.37 -12.15
N ILE A 202 -7.52 -4.14 -12.64
CA ILE A 202 -8.65 -3.62 -13.45
C ILE A 202 -8.80 -4.45 -14.73
N ASP A 203 -7.71 -5.05 -15.22
CA ASP A 203 -7.71 -6.02 -16.32
C ASP A 203 -8.67 -7.20 -16.08
N LEU A 204 -8.73 -7.68 -14.83
CA LEU A 204 -9.59 -8.79 -14.43
C LEU A 204 -11.07 -8.41 -14.51
N LEU A 205 -11.40 -7.18 -14.09
CA LEU A 205 -12.76 -6.65 -14.16
C LEU A 205 -13.22 -6.41 -15.60
N ILE A 206 -12.33 -5.93 -16.48
CA ILE A 206 -12.62 -5.82 -17.92
C ILE A 206 -12.88 -7.20 -18.53
N SER A 207 -12.05 -8.20 -18.20
CA SER A 207 -12.26 -9.59 -18.63
C SER A 207 -13.58 -10.16 -18.13
N ALA A 208 -13.96 -9.92 -16.86
CA ALA A 208 -15.23 -10.35 -16.31
C ALA A 208 -16.43 -9.70 -17.03
N LEU A 209 -16.33 -8.42 -17.38
CA LEU A 209 -17.36 -7.73 -18.16
C LEU A 209 -17.51 -8.32 -19.56
N HIS A 210 -16.39 -8.72 -20.20
CA HIS A 210 -16.41 -9.41 -21.50
C HIS A 210 -17.13 -10.75 -21.42
N LEU A 211 -16.91 -11.54 -20.36
CA LEU A 211 -17.60 -12.83 -20.14
C LEU A 211 -19.12 -12.65 -19.96
N LEU A 212 -19.55 -11.51 -19.39
CA LEU A 212 -20.96 -11.21 -19.15
C LEU A 212 -21.67 -10.54 -20.33
N ARG A 213 -21.02 -10.37 -21.49
CA ARG A 213 -21.57 -9.52 -22.57
C ARG A 213 -22.92 -9.96 -23.13
N GLU A 214 -23.20 -11.26 -23.13
CA GLU A 214 -24.47 -11.81 -23.61
C GLU A 214 -25.54 -11.83 -22.50
N ARG A 215 -25.12 -12.06 -21.25
CA ARG A 215 -26.02 -12.14 -20.08
C ARG A 215 -26.44 -10.77 -19.54
N LEU A 216 -25.55 -9.79 -19.62
CA LEU A 216 -25.71 -8.44 -19.09
C LEU A 216 -25.27 -7.41 -20.16
N PRO A 217 -25.96 -7.32 -21.30
CA PRO A 217 -25.56 -6.43 -22.40
C PRO A 217 -25.60 -4.95 -22.03
N ASP A 218 -26.50 -4.56 -21.12
CA ASP A 218 -26.72 -3.17 -20.70
C ASP A 218 -25.88 -2.75 -19.48
N THR A 219 -24.77 -3.43 -19.21
CA THR A 219 -23.84 -3.04 -18.13
C THR A 219 -22.70 -2.17 -18.66
N MET A 220 -22.48 -1.04 -17.99
CA MET A 220 -21.39 -0.09 -18.18
C MET A 220 -20.41 -0.19 -17.00
N LEU A 221 -19.11 -0.23 -17.28
CA LEU A 221 -18.05 -0.10 -16.29
C LEU A 221 -17.52 1.35 -16.28
N LEU A 222 -17.59 2.00 -15.12
CA LEU A 222 -16.93 3.29 -14.89
C LEU A 222 -15.64 3.07 -14.10
N VAL A 223 -14.51 3.45 -14.69
CA VAL A 223 -13.20 3.40 -14.04
C VAL A 223 -12.83 4.80 -13.59
N VAL A 224 -12.97 5.08 -12.30
CA VAL A 224 -12.70 6.38 -11.68
C VAL A 224 -11.41 6.31 -10.88
N GLY A 225 -10.41 7.09 -11.26
CA GLY A 225 -9.07 6.81 -10.76
C GLY A 225 -7.97 7.68 -11.30
N ASP A 226 -6.89 7.77 -10.55
CA ASP A 226 -5.68 8.45 -11.00
C ASP A 226 -4.93 7.58 -12.01
N ASP A 227 -4.76 8.12 -13.22
CA ASP A 227 -4.07 7.50 -14.35
C ASP A 227 -2.83 8.28 -14.79
N ARG A 228 -2.45 9.35 -14.07
CA ARG A 228 -1.47 10.34 -14.55
C ARG A 228 -0.43 10.80 -13.52
N SER A 229 -0.64 10.57 -12.23
CA SER A 229 0.30 11.05 -11.21
C SER A 229 1.64 10.29 -11.15
N SER A 230 1.71 9.10 -11.76
CA SER A 230 2.95 8.36 -12.02
C SER A 230 2.97 7.85 -13.47
N PRO A 231 4.15 7.75 -14.10
CA PRO A 231 4.28 7.11 -15.41
C PRO A 231 3.79 5.65 -15.42
N ALA A 232 3.95 4.91 -14.31
CA ALA A 232 3.43 3.54 -14.18
C ALA A 232 1.89 3.49 -14.32
N TYR A 233 1.19 4.51 -13.79
CA TYR A 233 -0.27 4.59 -13.92
C TYR A 233 -0.70 4.88 -15.35
N GLY A 234 0.04 5.75 -16.05
CA GLY A 234 -0.21 6.03 -17.46
C GLY A 234 0.02 4.81 -18.36
N GLU A 235 1.08 4.06 -18.09
CA GLU A 235 1.41 2.81 -18.80
C GLU A 235 0.30 1.76 -18.63
N TYR A 236 -0.10 1.49 -17.38
CA TYR A 236 -1.17 0.54 -17.12
C TYR A 236 -2.52 1.01 -17.69
N ALA A 237 -2.85 2.31 -17.61
CA ALA A 237 -4.05 2.86 -18.24
C ALA A 237 -4.06 2.69 -19.77
N ALA A 238 -2.90 2.77 -20.43
CA ALA A 238 -2.79 2.49 -21.86
C ALA A 238 -3.02 1.00 -22.17
N GLN A 239 -2.48 0.09 -21.36
CA GLN A 239 -2.73 -1.35 -21.48
C GLN A 239 -4.21 -1.68 -21.32
N LEU A 240 -4.88 -1.09 -20.31
CA LEU A 240 -6.32 -1.29 -20.10
C LEU A 240 -7.15 -0.79 -21.28
N ARG A 241 -6.83 0.39 -21.85
CA ARG A 241 -7.52 0.90 -23.05
C ARG A 241 -7.34 -0.04 -24.25
N ALA A 242 -6.13 -0.58 -24.43
CA ALA A 242 -5.87 -1.57 -25.49
C ALA A 242 -6.69 -2.85 -25.28
N GLN A 243 -6.82 -3.33 -24.05
CA GLN A 243 -7.64 -4.50 -23.70
C GLN A 243 -9.14 -4.24 -23.95
N VAL A 244 -9.66 -3.08 -23.56
CA VAL A 244 -11.05 -2.68 -23.84
C VAL A 244 -11.33 -2.74 -25.34
N HIS A 245 -10.43 -2.16 -26.13
CA HIS A 245 -10.56 -2.14 -27.58
C HIS A 245 -10.49 -3.56 -28.19
N SER A 246 -9.50 -4.37 -27.78
CA SER A 246 -9.33 -5.73 -28.31
C SER A 246 -10.51 -6.66 -27.99
N LEU A 247 -11.21 -6.39 -26.88
CA LEU A 247 -12.38 -7.17 -26.45
C LEU A 247 -13.72 -6.61 -26.98
N GLY A 248 -13.68 -5.52 -27.77
CA GLY A 248 -14.86 -4.88 -28.34
C GLY A 248 -15.78 -4.26 -27.26
N LEU A 249 -15.19 -3.69 -26.21
CA LEU A 249 -15.92 -3.11 -25.07
C LEU A 249 -15.88 -1.57 -25.04
N ASP A 250 -15.50 -0.92 -26.14
CA ASP A 250 -15.35 0.53 -26.23
C ASP A 250 -16.63 1.30 -25.84
N ASP A 251 -17.81 0.76 -26.14
CA ASP A 251 -19.09 1.34 -25.75
C ASP A 251 -19.53 0.98 -24.33
N ARG A 252 -18.74 0.17 -23.60
CA ARG A 252 -19.12 -0.42 -22.30
C ARG A 252 -18.16 -0.12 -21.16
N VAL A 253 -17.00 0.47 -21.45
CA VAL A 253 -16.01 0.85 -20.45
C VAL A 253 -15.66 2.32 -20.62
N LEU A 254 -15.93 3.13 -19.59
CA LEU A 254 -15.55 4.52 -19.55
C LEU A 254 -14.43 4.75 -18.54
N MET A 255 -13.25 5.10 -19.07
CA MET A 255 -12.11 5.57 -18.29
C MET A 255 -12.33 7.03 -17.90
N VAL A 256 -12.96 7.27 -16.75
CA VAL A 256 -13.35 8.62 -16.27
C VAL A 256 -12.12 9.43 -15.83
N GLY A 257 -11.11 8.76 -15.28
CA GLY A 257 -9.96 9.43 -14.67
C GLY A 257 -10.27 9.99 -13.28
N LYS A 258 -9.41 10.87 -12.77
CA LYS A 258 -9.54 11.42 -11.42
C LYS A 258 -10.65 12.49 -11.36
N VAL A 259 -11.57 12.33 -10.42
CA VAL A 259 -12.70 13.24 -10.21
C VAL A 259 -12.55 14.04 -8.92
N PRO A 260 -13.12 15.27 -8.85
CA PRO A 260 -13.08 16.07 -7.63
C PRO A 260 -14.03 15.57 -6.54
N ARG A 261 -15.10 14.87 -6.92
CA ARG A 261 -16.11 14.30 -6.02
C ARG A 261 -16.49 12.89 -6.48
N ILE A 262 -16.44 11.95 -5.56
CA ILE A 262 -16.70 10.53 -5.83
C ILE A 262 -18.10 10.09 -5.35
N GLU A 263 -18.70 10.82 -4.41
CA GLU A 263 -19.96 10.42 -3.78
C GLU A 263 -21.12 10.19 -4.79
N PRO A 264 -21.30 11.04 -5.83
CA PRO A 264 -22.32 10.79 -6.85
C PRO A 264 -22.06 9.53 -7.67
N TYR A 265 -20.81 9.14 -7.88
CA TYR A 265 -20.45 7.91 -8.60
C TYR A 265 -20.84 6.67 -7.80
N TYR A 266 -20.57 6.66 -6.48
CA TYR A 266 -21.06 5.59 -5.61
C TYR A 266 -22.57 5.48 -5.68
N ARG A 267 -23.27 6.61 -5.53
CA ARG A 267 -24.74 6.62 -5.50
C ARG A 267 -25.37 6.18 -6.82
N LEU A 268 -24.74 6.49 -7.94
CA LEU A 268 -25.14 6.07 -9.29
C LEU A 268 -24.91 4.58 -9.55
N ALA A 269 -23.89 3.99 -8.94
CA ALA A 269 -23.44 2.63 -9.22
C ALA A 269 -24.29 1.57 -8.52
N GLU A 270 -24.48 0.44 -9.19
CA GLU A 270 -25.14 -0.71 -8.58
C GLU A 270 -24.22 -1.50 -7.67
N CYS A 271 -22.96 -1.61 -8.08
CA CYS A 271 -21.90 -2.15 -7.26
C CYS A 271 -20.56 -1.44 -7.53
N LEU A 272 -19.73 -1.44 -6.51
CA LEU A 272 -18.29 -1.22 -6.59
C LEU A 272 -17.60 -2.58 -6.66
N VAL A 273 -16.61 -2.70 -7.54
CA VAL A 273 -15.71 -3.86 -7.59
C VAL A 273 -14.28 -3.43 -7.28
N LEU A 274 -13.65 -4.07 -6.28
CA LEU A 274 -12.20 -3.98 -6.04
C LEU A 274 -11.53 -5.35 -6.32
N PRO A 275 -10.96 -5.56 -7.52
CA PRO A 275 -10.39 -6.85 -7.89
C PRO A 275 -8.92 -7.01 -7.49
N SER A 276 -8.42 -6.17 -6.57
CA SER A 276 -7.02 -6.05 -6.20
C SER A 276 -6.36 -7.38 -5.78
N ASP A 277 -5.11 -7.56 -6.20
CA ASP A 277 -4.21 -8.61 -5.68
C ASP A 277 -3.56 -8.16 -4.35
N HIS A 278 -3.38 -6.85 -4.18
CA HIS A 278 -2.84 -6.25 -2.98
C HIS A 278 -3.59 -4.98 -2.58
N GLU A 279 -4.04 -4.94 -1.32
CA GLU A 279 -4.74 -3.81 -0.75
C GLU A 279 -4.58 -3.76 0.78
N GLY A 280 -3.97 -2.69 1.30
CA GLY A 280 -3.73 -2.54 2.74
C GLY A 280 -4.99 -2.33 3.57
N PHE A 281 -6.02 -1.69 2.98
CA PHE A 281 -7.31 -1.46 3.63
C PHE A 281 -8.49 -1.34 2.65
N GLY A 282 -8.34 -0.64 1.52
CA GLY A 282 -9.43 -0.51 0.54
C GLY A 282 -10.55 0.43 0.98
N VAL A 283 -10.21 1.68 1.28
CA VAL A 283 -11.15 2.77 1.58
C VAL A 283 -12.38 2.80 0.65
N PRO A 284 -12.24 2.61 -0.68
CA PRO A 284 -13.41 2.58 -1.56
C PRO A 284 -14.49 1.57 -1.18
N LEU A 285 -14.15 0.41 -0.60
CA LEU A 285 -15.16 -0.57 -0.15
C LEU A 285 -16.01 -0.01 0.98
N VAL A 286 -15.37 0.65 1.94
CA VAL A 286 -16.08 1.27 3.06
C VAL A 286 -16.95 2.42 2.57
N GLU A 287 -16.46 3.21 1.61
CA GLU A 287 -17.22 4.29 0.98
C GLU A 287 -18.46 3.76 0.24
N ALA A 288 -18.31 2.69 -0.56
CA ALA A 288 -19.44 2.02 -1.23
C ALA A 288 -20.47 1.49 -0.22
N MET A 289 -20.01 0.76 0.79
CA MET A 289 -20.87 0.23 1.86
C MET A 289 -21.63 1.35 2.59
N ALA A 290 -20.97 2.49 2.87
CA ALA A 290 -21.59 3.65 3.49
C ALA A 290 -22.65 4.32 2.59
N ALA A 291 -22.39 4.40 1.28
CA ALA A 291 -23.34 4.92 0.28
C ALA A 291 -24.55 3.99 0.04
N GLY A 292 -24.47 2.73 0.52
CA GLY A 292 -25.44 1.68 0.20
C GLY A 292 -25.28 1.12 -1.21
N THR A 293 -24.11 1.32 -1.82
CA THR A 293 -23.65 0.66 -3.04
C THR A 293 -23.15 -0.73 -2.68
N LEU A 294 -23.47 -1.74 -3.47
CA LEU A 294 -23.00 -3.10 -3.19
C LEU A 294 -21.48 -3.17 -3.36
N ALA A 295 -20.82 -3.92 -2.48
CA ALA A 295 -19.38 -4.11 -2.52
C ALA A 295 -19.06 -5.53 -2.99
N ILE A 296 -18.21 -5.64 -4.02
CA ILE A 296 -17.62 -6.88 -4.49
C ILE A 296 -16.11 -6.73 -4.42
N ALA A 297 -15.40 -7.71 -3.86
CA ALA A 297 -13.94 -7.67 -3.80
C ALA A 297 -13.30 -9.05 -3.91
N SER A 298 -12.01 -9.09 -4.23
CA SER A 298 -11.21 -10.31 -4.15
C SER A 298 -11.20 -10.87 -2.72
N ASP A 299 -11.10 -12.19 -2.57
CA ASP A 299 -11.05 -12.92 -1.30
C ASP A 299 -9.69 -12.89 -0.57
N ILE A 300 -8.83 -11.94 -0.93
CA ILE A 300 -7.47 -11.80 -0.39
C ILE A 300 -7.20 -10.39 0.15
N ALA A 301 -5.97 -10.17 0.64
CA ALA A 301 -5.52 -8.92 1.23
C ALA A 301 -6.42 -8.48 2.41
N ALA A 302 -6.67 -7.18 2.57
CA ALA A 302 -7.52 -6.64 3.62
C ALA A 302 -9.04 -6.81 3.36
N MET A 303 -9.46 -7.29 2.18
CA MET A 303 -10.86 -7.22 1.74
C MET A 303 -11.81 -8.09 2.59
N PRO A 304 -11.47 -9.36 2.95
CA PRO A 304 -12.30 -10.16 3.85
C PRO A 304 -12.49 -9.50 5.21
N TYR A 305 -11.43 -8.89 5.77
CA TYR A 305 -11.50 -8.15 7.02
C TYR A 305 -12.42 -6.94 6.89
N VAL A 306 -12.24 -6.10 5.86
CA VAL A 306 -13.03 -4.86 5.69
C VAL A 306 -14.51 -5.16 5.54
N MET A 307 -14.86 -6.22 4.80
CA MET A 307 -16.24 -6.66 4.62
C MET A 307 -16.77 -7.55 5.75
N GLY A 308 -15.97 -7.85 6.78
CA GLY A 308 -16.41 -8.65 7.93
C GLY A 308 -16.70 -10.12 7.61
N ALA A 309 -16.11 -10.67 6.55
CA ALA A 309 -16.32 -12.05 6.13
C ALA A 309 -15.86 -13.07 7.19
N GLU A 310 -14.84 -12.72 7.98
CA GLU A 310 -14.33 -13.54 9.09
C GLU A 310 -15.37 -13.74 10.22
N ALA A 311 -16.39 -12.87 10.29
CA ALA A 311 -17.47 -12.96 11.28
C ALA A 311 -18.67 -13.80 10.81
N GLY A 312 -18.60 -14.43 9.63
CA GLY A 312 -19.65 -15.29 9.08
C GLY A 312 -20.80 -14.55 8.37
N GLU A 313 -20.88 -13.22 8.50
CA GLU A 313 -21.88 -12.38 7.83
C GLU A 313 -21.21 -11.29 6.99
N PRO A 314 -20.69 -11.61 5.78
CA PRO A 314 -20.03 -10.61 4.96
C PRO A 314 -21.00 -9.50 4.54
N ALA A 315 -20.47 -8.28 4.51
CA ALA A 315 -21.16 -7.05 4.12
C ALA A 315 -21.19 -6.80 2.60
N GLY A 316 -20.70 -7.77 1.82
CA GLY A 316 -20.62 -7.75 0.38
C GLY A 316 -20.31 -9.13 -0.18
N LEU A 317 -20.00 -9.21 -1.47
CA LEU A 317 -19.61 -10.44 -2.14
C LEU A 317 -18.09 -10.53 -2.26
N LEU A 318 -17.57 -11.73 -2.03
CA LEU A 318 -16.17 -12.07 -2.29
C LEU A 318 -16.11 -12.97 -3.52
N PHE A 319 -15.09 -12.77 -4.35
CA PHE A 319 -14.78 -13.66 -5.47
C PHE A 319 -13.34 -14.13 -5.37
N LYS A 320 -13.04 -15.26 -6.02
CA LYS A 320 -11.70 -15.85 -6.00
C LYS A 320 -10.69 -14.93 -6.69
N ALA A 321 -9.66 -14.52 -5.96
CA ALA A 321 -8.59 -13.68 -6.49
C ALA A 321 -7.99 -14.25 -7.79
N GLY A 322 -7.76 -13.37 -8.76
CA GLY A 322 -7.21 -13.73 -10.07
C GLY A 322 -8.17 -14.45 -11.03
N SER A 323 -9.45 -14.68 -10.68
CA SER A 323 -10.44 -15.30 -11.58
C SER A 323 -11.50 -14.32 -12.07
N ALA A 324 -11.51 -14.06 -13.38
CA ALA A 324 -12.52 -13.24 -14.03
C ALA A 324 -13.88 -13.95 -14.07
N GLU A 325 -13.87 -15.28 -14.14
CA GLU A 325 -15.05 -16.14 -14.11
C GLU A 325 -15.76 -16.04 -12.76
N SER A 326 -15.01 -16.19 -11.65
CA SER A 326 -15.57 -16.05 -10.31
C SER A 326 -16.14 -14.64 -10.07
N LEU A 327 -15.45 -13.59 -10.57
CA LEU A 327 -15.97 -12.23 -10.52
C LEU A 327 -17.26 -12.07 -11.36
N ALA A 328 -17.29 -12.65 -12.56
CA ALA A 328 -18.47 -12.61 -13.43
C ALA A 328 -19.68 -13.32 -12.79
N GLU A 329 -19.46 -14.44 -12.11
CA GLU A 329 -20.48 -15.14 -11.33
C GLU A 329 -21.06 -14.26 -10.21
N GLN A 330 -20.21 -13.58 -9.43
CA GLN A 330 -20.68 -12.68 -8.37
C GLN A 330 -21.46 -11.48 -8.93
N LEU A 331 -21.00 -10.91 -10.05
CA LEU A 331 -21.71 -9.84 -10.74
C LEU A 331 -23.10 -10.31 -11.20
N SER A 332 -23.20 -11.50 -11.82
CA SER A 332 -24.49 -12.03 -12.27
C SER A 332 -25.43 -12.33 -11.11
N ALA A 333 -24.93 -12.97 -10.05
CA ALA A 333 -25.72 -13.32 -8.86
C ALA A 333 -26.36 -12.08 -8.21
N LEU A 334 -25.63 -10.97 -8.18
CA LEU A 334 -26.12 -9.70 -7.63
C LEU A 334 -27.30 -9.13 -8.43
N TYR A 335 -27.32 -9.32 -9.75
CA TYR A 335 -28.38 -8.83 -10.61
C TYR A 335 -29.60 -9.75 -10.66
N GLU A 336 -29.41 -11.03 -10.36
CA GLU A 336 -30.47 -12.05 -10.37
C GLU A 336 -31.23 -12.13 -9.04
N ASP A 337 -30.66 -11.62 -7.93
CA ASP A 337 -31.24 -11.70 -6.58
C ASP A 337 -31.30 -10.33 -5.86
N PRO A 338 -32.36 -9.54 -6.09
CA PRO A 338 -32.54 -8.23 -5.46
C PRO A 338 -32.69 -8.28 -3.93
N GLU A 339 -33.24 -9.36 -3.37
CA GLU A 339 -33.42 -9.52 -1.93
C GLU A 339 -32.07 -9.68 -1.23
N ARG A 340 -31.22 -10.54 -1.79
CA ARG A 340 -29.84 -10.72 -1.30
C ARG A 340 -29.02 -9.44 -1.45
N ALA A 341 -29.20 -8.70 -2.53
CA ALA A 341 -28.63 -7.37 -2.69
C ALA A 341 -29.09 -6.41 -1.57
N ALA A 342 -30.38 -6.39 -1.21
CA ALA A 342 -30.88 -5.55 -0.12
C ALA A 342 -30.23 -5.91 1.24
N ILE A 343 -30.06 -7.21 1.52
CA ILE A 343 -29.37 -7.69 2.72
C ILE A 343 -27.92 -7.20 2.79
N PHE A 344 -27.17 -7.31 1.69
CA PHE A 344 -25.78 -6.82 1.66
C PHE A 344 -25.69 -5.31 1.82
N ARG A 345 -26.63 -4.53 1.26
CA ARG A 345 -26.66 -3.07 1.46
C ARG A 345 -26.87 -2.70 2.93
N ASP A 346 -27.76 -3.41 3.64
CA ASP A 346 -27.98 -3.19 5.08
C ASP A 346 -26.74 -3.56 5.91
N ARG A 347 -26.17 -4.75 5.67
CA ARG A 347 -24.93 -5.19 6.32
C ARG A 347 -23.76 -4.25 6.04
N GLY A 348 -23.64 -3.78 4.80
CA GLY A 348 -22.69 -2.76 4.36
C GLY A 348 -22.74 -1.51 5.23
N ARG A 349 -23.92 -0.90 5.38
CA ARG A 349 -24.07 0.32 6.19
C ARG A 349 -23.68 0.10 7.65
N LYS A 350 -24.08 -1.03 8.23
CA LYS A 350 -23.70 -1.41 9.61
C LYS A 350 -22.19 -1.61 9.73
N ARG A 351 -21.57 -2.29 8.77
CA ARG A 351 -20.11 -2.52 8.75
C ARG A 351 -19.33 -1.23 8.59
N ALA A 352 -19.76 -0.34 7.69
CA ALA A 352 -19.11 0.94 7.44
C ALA A 352 -19.09 1.86 8.66
N ALA A 353 -20.10 1.79 9.53
CA ALA A 353 -20.17 2.59 10.76
C ALA A 353 -19.01 2.30 11.74
N LEU A 354 -18.42 1.09 11.69
CA LEU A 354 -17.25 0.71 12.49
C LEU A 354 -15.97 1.43 12.05
N PHE A 355 -15.95 2.04 10.87
CA PHE A 355 -14.83 2.81 10.31
C PHE A 355 -15.10 4.32 10.32
N SER A 356 -16.07 4.76 11.12
CA SER A 356 -16.44 6.17 11.24
C SER A 356 -15.31 7.01 11.86
N PRO A 357 -15.27 8.34 11.61
CA PRO A 357 -14.28 9.22 12.22
C PRO A 357 -14.29 9.22 13.74
N GLU A 358 -15.45 8.96 14.35
CA GLU A 358 -15.62 8.89 15.80
C GLU A 358 -14.92 7.67 16.39
N VAL A 359 -15.13 6.48 15.81
CA VAL A 359 -14.47 5.24 16.24
C VAL A 359 -12.95 5.36 16.02
N PHE A 360 -12.55 5.81 14.83
CA PHE A 360 -11.13 6.02 14.52
C PHE A 360 -10.43 6.96 15.50
N ALA A 361 -11.08 8.07 15.85
CA ALA A 361 -10.53 9.03 16.79
C ALA A 361 -10.38 8.43 18.20
N ALA A 362 -11.35 7.64 18.66
CA ALA A 362 -11.27 6.96 19.95
C ALA A 362 -10.09 5.97 19.99
N ASP A 363 -9.96 5.12 18.98
CA ASP A 363 -8.86 4.13 18.88
C ASP A 363 -7.49 4.80 18.78
N THR A 364 -7.39 5.88 18.00
CA THR A 364 -6.15 6.66 17.86
C THR A 364 -5.73 7.30 19.19
N LEU A 365 -6.70 7.82 19.95
CA LEU A 365 -6.43 8.45 21.25
C LEU A 365 -6.04 7.43 22.30
N ASP A 366 -6.73 6.29 22.37
CA ASP A 366 -6.36 5.17 23.25
C ASP A 366 -4.93 4.68 22.96
N MET A 367 -4.58 4.57 21.67
CA MET A 367 -3.25 4.17 21.23
C MET A 367 -2.17 5.13 21.71
N ILE A 368 -2.35 6.44 21.52
CA ILE A 368 -1.36 7.44 21.96
C ILE A 368 -1.29 7.52 23.49
N GLN A 369 -2.42 7.43 24.19
CA GLN A 369 -2.45 7.44 25.66
C GLN A 369 -1.72 6.22 26.23
N SER A 370 -1.99 5.02 25.69
CA SER A 370 -1.33 3.77 26.07
C SER A 370 0.19 3.86 25.85
N LEU A 371 0.61 4.41 24.70
CA LEU A 371 2.02 4.58 24.36
C LEU A 371 2.76 5.51 25.33
N LEU A 372 2.13 6.65 25.65
CA LEU A 372 2.72 7.66 26.52
C LEU A 372 2.74 7.23 28.00
N ALA A 373 1.80 6.37 28.42
CA ALA A 373 1.78 5.78 29.76
C ALA A 373 2.81 4.65 29.94
N GLY A 374 3.20 3.99 28.84
CA GLY A 374 4.18 2.90 28.85
C GLY A 374 5.60 3.36 29.15
N GLY A 375 6.34 2.59 29.97
CA GLY A 375 7.76 2.82 30.24
C GLY A 375 8.61 2.86 28.95
N ALA A 376 9.74 3.57 28.97
CA ALA A 376 10.66 3.59 27.84
C ALA A 376 11.08 2.15 27.49
N ARG A 377 11.01 1.78 26.21
CA ARG A 377 11.65 0.55 25.77
C ARG A 377 13.16 0.75 25.99
N PRO A 378 13.88 -0.18 26.63
CA PRO A 378 15.33 -0.13 26.57
C PRO A 378 15.71 -0.05 25.10
N ASP A 379 16.61 0.84 24.73
CA ASP A 379 17.16 0.86 23.38
C ASP A 379 17.60 -0.56 23.10
N THR A 380 16.82 -1.26 22.28
CA THR A 380 17.36 -2.43 21.62
C THR A 380 18.45 -1.82 20.77
N GLU A 381 19.68 -1.87 21.26
CA GLU A 381 20.81 -2.24 20.41
C GLU A 381 20.29 -3.42 19.62
N GLY A 382 19.65 -3.12 18.48
CA GLY A 382 19.05 -4.12 17.65
C GLY A 382 20.16 -5.10 17.38
N GLU A 383 19.86 -6.40 17.40
CA GLU A 383 20.71 -7.36 16.71
C GLU A 383 21.25 -6.67 15.46
N PRO A 384 22.58 -6.54 15.35
CA PRO A 384 23.17 -5.68 14.34
C PRO A 384 22.55 -6.12 13.03
N ALA A 385 21.88 -5.17 12.35
CA ALA A 385 21.58 -5.35 10.94
C ALA A 385 22.86 -5.90 10.32
N ASP A 386 22.73 -6.96 9.50
CA ASP A 386 23.85 -7.65 8.88
C ASP A 386 25.01 -6.66 8.65
N PRO A 387 26.24 -6.93 9.14
CA PRO A 387 27.38 -6.03 8.97
C PRO A 387 27.52 -5.47 7.55
N TRP A 388 27.05 -6.20 6.53
CA TRP A 388 26.94 -5.75 5.15
C TRP A 388 25.85 -4.70 4.92
N ARG A 389 24.66 -4.85 5.50
CA ARG A 389 23.57 -3.87 5.48
C ARG A 389 23.96 -2.56 6.19
N LEU A 390 24.63 -2.64 7.33
CA LEU A 390 25.22 -1.47 8.02
C LEU A 390 26.28 -0.74 7.19
N ARG A 391 26.94 -1.43 6.24
CA ARG A 391 27.95 -0.85 5.33
C ARG A 391 27.35 -0.34 4.03
N ALA A 392 26.23 -0.89 3.58
CA ALA A 392 25.48 -0.41 2.43
C ALA A 392 24.69 0.87 2.73
N ASP A 393 24.31 1.07 3.99
CA ASP A 393 23.55 2.21 4.50
C ASP A 393 24.47 3.43 4.79
N VAL A 394 24.99 4.05 3.72
CA VAL A 394 25.90 5.21 3.78
C VAL A 394 25.15 6.55 3.92
N ALA A 395 23.84 6.56 3.71
CA ALA A 395 23.09 7.79 3.39
C ALA A 395 23.03 8.82 4.53
N LEU A 396 23.22 8.44 5.80
CA LEU A 396 22.97 9.36 6.92
C LEU A 396 23.98 9.31 8.06
N ARG A 397 25.08 8.57 7.90
CA ARG A 397 26.18 8.67 8.87
C ARG A 397 26.86 10.02 8.70
N GLU A 398 27.32 10.60 9.80
CA GLU A 398 28.30 11.68 9.80
C GLU A 398 29.53 11.24 8.99
N TYR A 399 29.52 11.50 7.68
CA TYR A 399 30.63 11.18 6.81
C TYR A 399 31.78 12.13 7.13
N ARG A 400 32.67 11.74 8.05
CA ARG A 400 33.97 12.38 8.23
C ARG A 400 34.88 11.89 7.11
N ALA A 401 35.06 12.71 6.09
CA ALA A 401 35.98 12.43 5.00
C ALA A 401 37.42 12.33 5.54
N ARG A 402 37.95 11.12 5.69
CA ARG A 402 39.36 10.91 6.05
C ARG A 402 40.20 10.84 4.77
N SER A 403 40.86 11.94 4.43
CA SER A 403 41.89 11.97 3.39
C SER A 403 43.28 11.79 4.01
N ARG A 404 44.15 11.00 3.36
CA ARG A 404 45.58 10.89 3.71
C ARG A 404 46.41 12.07 3.21
N VAL A 405 45.80 12.98 2.44
CA VAL A 405 46.44 14.21 1.95
C VAL A 405 46.06 15.36 2.87
N PRO A 406 47.04 16.07 3.48
CA PRO A 406 46.77 17.24 4.31
C PRO A 406 45.90 18.26 3.55
N ALA A 407 44.96 18.90 4.26
CA ALA A 407 44.03 19.91 3.75
C ALA A 407 42.85 19.46 2.87
N ILE A 408 42.89 18.31 2.17
CA ILE A 408 41.75 17.87 1.34
C ILE A 408 40.49 17.59 2.19
N GLY A 409 40.65 16.95 3.36
CA GLY A 409 39.51 16.70 4.26
C GLY A 409 38.83 17.99 4.73
N ARG A 410 39.63 19.00 5.10
CA ARG A 410 39.13 20.32 5.52
C ARG A 410 38.53 21.11 4.36
N LEU A 411 39.07 20.97 3.15
CA LEU A 411 38.51 21.58 1.95
C LEU A 411 37.15 20.96 1.61
N ILE A 412 37.00 19.64 1.72
CA ILE A 412 35.72 18.95 1.51
C ILE A 412 34.71 19.37 2.58
N GLU A 413 35.11 19.46 3.85
CA GLU A 413 34.26 19.99 4.94
C GLU A 413 33.87 21.45 4.69
N TRP A 414 34.81 22.31 4.33
CA TRP A 414 34.57 23.72 4.03
C TRP A 414 33.66 23.91 2.81
N VAL A 415 33.89 23.17 1.73
CA VAL A 415 33.04 23.16 0.52
C VAL A 415 31.63 22.72 0.89
N ARG A 416 31.49 21.72 1.76
CA ARG A 416 30.19 21.24 2.23
C ARG A 416 29.51 22.25 3.16
N GLU A 417 30.22 23.00 3.99
CA GLU A 417 29.61 24.02 4.85
C GLU A 417 29.27 25.32 4.10
N ASN A 418 30.04 25.67 3.06
CA ASN A 418 29.98 26.98 2.41
C ASN A 418 29.36 26.96 1.00
N MET A 419 29.08 25.80 0.41
CA MET A 419 28.35 25.74 -0.87
C MET A 419 26.86 26.05 -0.69
N THR A 420 26.39 27.00 -1.50
CA THR A 420 24.98 27.41 -1.56
C THR A 420 24.06 26.23 -1.89
N THR A 421 22.91 26.21 -1.23
CA THR A 421 21.87 25.16 -1.24
C THR A 421 21.50 24.62 -2.64
N HIS A 422 21.61 25.47 -3.67
CA HIS A 422 21.26 25.14 -5.05
C HIS A 422 22.11 24.05 -5.72
N VAL A 423 23.36 23.82 -5.28
CA VAL A 423 24.23 22.80 -5.90
C VAL A 423 24.21 21.47 -5.12
N LYS A 424 23.96 21.53 -3.80
CA LYS A 424 23.77 20.33 -2.95
C LYS A 424 22.50 19.55 -3.34
N GLU A 425 21.36 20.23 -3.39
CA GLU A 425 20.05 19.60 -3.58
C GLU A 425 19.85 19.01 -4.99
N ALA A 426 20.44 19.61 -6.02
CA ALA A 426 20.18 19.21 -7.41
C ALA A 426 21.01 18.02 -7.89
N TYR A 427 22.23 17.83 -7.35
CA TYR A 427 23.21 16.89 -7.91
C TYR A 427 23.79 15.90 -6.90
N LEU A 428 24.33 16.37 -5.78
CA LEU A 428 25.09 15.53 -4.86
C LEU A 428 24.20 14.55 -4.07
N ASP A 429 23.09 15.03 -3.52
CA ASP A 429 22.20 14.18 -2.71
C ASP A 429 21.57 13.07 -3.56
N ARG A 430 21.16 13.37 -4.81
CA ARG A 430 20.65 12.36 -5.75
C ARG A 430 21.69 11.31 -6.13
N ILE A 431 22.97 11.69 -6.28
CA ILE A 431 24.05 10.76 -6.61
C ILE A 431 24.35 9.85 -5.42
N VAL A 432 24.43 10.41 -4.21
CA VAL A 432 24.67 9.63 -2.98
C VAL A 432 23.49 8.71 -2.68
N GLU A 433 22.26 9.19 -2.83
CA GLU A 433 21.05 8.35 -2.72
C GLU A 433 21.04 7.22 -3.75
N ARG A 434 21.35 7.51 -5.02
CA ARG A 434 21.47 6.48 -6.06
C ARG A 434 22.57 5.46 -5.77
N GLN A 435 23.69 5.89 -5.19
CA GLN A 435 24.79 5.00 -4.84
C GLN A 435 24.43 4.08 -3.68
N VAL A 436 23.76 4.60 -2.65
CA VAL A 436 23.26 3.80 -1.52
C VAL A 436 22.23 2.80 -1.99
N LEU A 437 21.32 3.22 -2.88
CA LEU A 437 20.34 2.33 -3.52
C LEU A 437 20.98 1.22 -4.33
N TYR A 438 21.98 1.56 -5.16
CA TYR A 438 22.73 0.58 -5.93
C TYR A 438 23.41 -0.44 -5.02
N ASN A 439 24.00 0.02 -3.91
CA ASN A 439 24.68 -0.87 -2.96
C ASN A 439 23.70 -1.81 -2.25
N LEU A 440 22.54 -1.31 -1.80
CA LEU A 440 21.50 -2.13 -1.15
C LEU A 440 20.90 -3.15 -2.12
N SER A 441 20.54 -2.73 -3.33
CA SER A 441 20.03 -3.63 -4.39
C SER A 441 21.05 -4.69 -4.78
N THR A 442 22.33 -4.33 -4.88
CA THR A 442 23.40 -5.29 -5.20
C THR A 442 23.59 -6.31 -4.08
N LEU A 443 23.59 -5.87 -2.81
CA LEU A 443 23.71 -6.77 -1.66
C LEU A 443 22.59 -7.80 -1.65
N GLU A 444 21.36 -7.38 -1.92
CA GLU A 444 20.22 -8.27 -1.83
C GLU A 444 20.09 -9.19 -3.05
N ARG A 445 20.60 -8.79 -4.23
CA ARG A 445 20.86 -9.71 -5.35
C ARG A 445 21.91 -10.75 -4.99
N ILE A 446 22.93 -10.40 -4.22
CA ILE A 446 23.94 -11.34 -3.72
C ILE A 446 23.29 -12.30 -2.71
N GLU A 447 22.52 -11.82 -1.73
CA GLU A 447 21.79 -12.65 -0.76
C GLU A 447 20.82 -13.63 -1.46
N ARG A 448 20.12 -13.17 -2.51
CA ARG A 448 19.27 -14.03 -3.35
C ARG A 448 20.08 -15.08 -4.11
N LEU A 449 21.21 -14.69 -4.70
CA LEU A 449 22.10 -15.63 -5.38
C LEU A 449 22.72 -16.64 -4.41
N GLU A 450 23.05 -16.25 -3.17
CA GLU A 450 23.52 -17.15 -2.12
C GLU A 450 22.44 -18.15 -1.72
N THR A 451 21.19 -17.69 -1.60
CA THR A 451 20.05 -18.56 -1.31
C THR A 451 19.83 -19.58 -2.43
N VAL A 452 19.78 -19.12 -3.69
CA VAL A 452 19.67 -20.01 -4.86
C VAL A 452 20.87 -20.96 -4.94
N ALA A 453 22.09 -20.49 -4.67
CA ALA A 453 23.28 -21.33 -4.65
C ALA A 453 23.21 -22.40 -3.55
N ALA A 454 22.70 -22.06 -2.36
CA ALA A 454 22.50 -22.99 -1.26
C ALA A 454 21.45 -24.06 -1.61
N GLU A 455 20.34 -23.66 -2.23
CA GLU A 455 19.31 -24.58 -2.74
C GLU A 455 19.86 -25.53 -3.81
N GLN A 456 20.63 -25.01 -4.77
CA GLN A 456 21.27 -25.82 -5.81
C GLN A 456 22.33 -26.76 -5.23
N ALA A 457 23.11 -26.32 -4.24
CA ALA A 457 24.08 -27.15 -3.56
C ALA A 457 23.39 -28.30 -2.80
N ALA A 458 22.28 -28.02 -2.11
CA ALA A 458 21.48 -29.04 -1.44
C ALA A 458 20.90 -30.07 -2.44
N LEU A 459 20.45 -29.60 -3.61
CA LEU A 459 19.96 -30.46 -4.70
C LEU A 459 21.07 -31.37 -5.25
N ILE A 460 22.27 -30.82 -5.49
CA ILE A 460 23.44 -31.59 -5.96
C ILE A 460 23.85 -32.66 -4.94
N GLU A 461 23.88 -32.34 -3.64
CA GLU A 461 24.21 -33.33 -2.60
C GLU A 461 23.12 -34.41 -2.47
N ALA A 462 21.84 -34.06 -2.62
CA ALA A 462 20.77 -35.04 -2.69
C ALA A 462 20.95 -35.98 -3.90
N LEU A 463 21.29 -35.43 -5.08
CA LEU A 463 21.57 -36.21 -6.28
C LEU A 463 22.81 -37.11 -6.13
N LYS A 464 23.90 -36.60 -5.53
CA LYS A 464 25.10 -37.41 -5.23
C LYS A 464 24.79 -38.57 -4.30
N THR A 465 23.94 -38.34 -3.30
CA THR A 465 23.51 -39.38 -2.35
C THR A 465 22.70 -40.46 -3.06
N LEU A 466 21.76 -40.06 -3.92
CA LEU A 466 20.98 -40.98 -4.76
C LEU A 466 21.88 -41.81 -5.69
N LEU A 467 22.81 -41.15 -6.41
CA LEU A 467 23.77 -41.80 -7.31
C LEU A 467 24.70 -42.78 -6.56
N ARG A 468 25.14 -42.45 -5.34
CA ARG A 468 25.96 -43.37 -4.53
C ARG A 468 25.19 -44.61 -4.11
N ALA A 469 23.93 -44.45 -3.68
CA ALA A 469 23.07 -45.57 -3.31
C ALA A 469 22.80 -46.50 -4.52
N GLU A 470 22.53 -45.90 -5.68
CA GLU A 470 22.31 -46.63 -6.95
C GLU A 470 23.56 -47.40 -7.40
N VAL A 471 24.75 -46.78 -7.31
CA VAL A 471 26.03 -47.44 -7.64
C VAL A 471 26.40 -48.54 -6.62
N ALA A 472 26.02 -48.38 -5.35
CA ALA A 472 26.30 -49.36 -4.29
C ALA A 472 25.30 -50.54 -4.27
N GLY A 473 24.20 -50.47 -5.03
CA GLY A 473 23.16 -51.50 -5.02
C GLY A 473 22.37 -51.56 -3.71
N GLU A 474 22.31 -50.45 -2.97
CA GLU A 474 21.60 -50.34 -1.68
C GLU A 474 20.16 -49.86 -1.91
N ASP A 475 19.21 -50.40 -1.14
CA ASP A 475 17.81 -49.94 -1.16
C ASP A 475 17.73 -48.49 -0.65
N LEU A 476 17.09 -47.63 -1.44
CA LEU A 476 16.93 -46.21 -1.12
C LEU A 476 16.13 -45.99 0.17
N PRO A 477 16.56 -45.09 1.08
CA PRO A 477 15.81 -44.79 2.29
C PRO A 477 14.43 -44.19 1.95
N PRO A 478 13.36 -44.55 2.67
CA PRO A 478 12.00 -44.07 2.39
C PRO A 478 11.92 -42.55 2.53
N GLY A 479 11.47 -41.86 1.47
CA GLY A 479 11.36 -40.40 1.39
C GLY A 479 12.37 -39.71 0.48
N SER A 480 13.28 -40.45 -0.15
CA SER A 480 14.28 -39.96 -1.10
C SER A 480 13.67 -39.62 -2.49
N ARG A 481 12.87 -38.55 -2.56
CA ARG A 481 12.51 -37.92 -3.84
C ARG A 481 13.35 -36.67 -4.04
N VAL A 482 13.83 -36.46 -5.26
CA VAL A 482 14.43 -35.18 -5.68
C VAL A 482 13.36 -34.09 -5.48
N PRO A 483 13.65 -33.00 -4.75
CA PRO A 483 12.75 -31.87 -4.68
C PRO A 483 12.62 -31.29 -6.10
N CYS A 484 11.47 -31.52 -6.73
CA CYS A 484 11.15 -30.89 -8.00
C CYS A 484 10.78 -29.43 -7.69
N SER A 485 11.59 -28.46 -8.13
CA SER A 485 11.18 -27.06 -8.11
C SER A 485 9.88 -26.93 -8.90
N GLU A 486 8.82 -26.40 -8.28
CA GLU A 486 7.50 -26.22 -8.92
C GLU A 486 7.54 -25.29 -10.16
N SER A 487 8.69 -24.69 -10.49
CA SER A 487 8.92 -23.88 -11.70
C SER A 487 9.27 -24.68 -12.98
N ALA A 488 9.23 -26.02 -12.96
CA ALA A 488 9.55 -26.85 -14.13
C ALA A 488 8.35 -27.66 -14.67
N GLN A 489 7.14 -27.09 -14.69
CA GLN A 489 6.09 -27.59 -15.58
C GLN A 489 6.38 -27.07 -17.00
N ARG A 490 7.01 -27.91 -17.82
CA ARG A 490 7.11 -27.68 -19.27
C ARG A 490 5.70 -27.66 -19.89
N PRO A 491 5.36 -26.68 -20.74
CA PRO A 491 4.24 -26.84 -21.65
C PRO A 491 4.57 -27.96 -22.63
N SER A 492 3.78 -29.03 -22.62
CA SER A 492 3.78 -30.02 -23.69
C SER A 492 3.11 -29.42 -24.92
N GLU A 493 3.86 -28.68 -25.75
CA GLU A 493 3.44 -28.43 -27.13
C GLU A 493 4.45 -29.07 -28.07
N LYS A 494 4.03 -30.22 -28.63
CA LYS A 494 4.55 -30.72 -29.89
C LYS A 494 4.27 -29.65 -30.96
N ARG A 495 5.27 -28.83 -31.30
CA ARG A 495 5.35 -28.22 -32.62
C ARG A 495 6.25 -29.10 -33.48
N THR A 496 5.61 -29.98 -34.23
CA THR A 496 6.16 -30.53 -35.46
C THR A 496 6.53 -29.37 -36.38
N TYR A 497 7.82 -29.30 -36.73
CA TYR A 497 8.28 -28.54 -37.88
C TYR A 497 7.92 -29.33 -39.13
N GLU A 498 6.95 -28.85 -39.91
CA GLU A 498 6.85 -29.11 -41.34
C GLU A 498 6.49 -27.79 -42.03
N GLU A 499 7.42 -27.40 -42.91
CA GLU A 499 7.43 -26.37 -43.98
C GLU A 499 7.28 -24.88 -43.63
#